data_AF-A0A947RJC6-F1
#
_entry.id   AF-A0A947RJC6-F1
#
_cell.length_a   1.000
_cell.length_b   1.000
_cell.length_c   1.000
_cell.angle_alpha   90.00
_cell.angle_beta   90.00
_cell.angle_gamma   90.00
#
_symmetry.space_group_name_H-M   'P 1'
#
loop_
_entity.id
_entity.type
_entity.pdbx_description
1 polymer ?
#
loop_
_entity_poly.entity_id
_entity_poly.type
_entity_poly.pdbx_seq_one_letter_code
_entity_poly.pdbx_strand_id
1 'polypeptide(L)' 'MSEKEMGEIALAIVREKMLRGVRLTPEIRREIGEGAKKLGVKFDRAMIFAEILMRETLEKSFSKK' A
#
# COMPACT_ATOMS: atom_id res chain seq x y z
N MET A 1 -13.54 -15.10 -25.81
CA MET A 1 -12.49 -14.65 -24.88
C MET A 1 -11.90 -15.91 -24.26
N SER A 2 -10.60 -16.10 -24.41
CA SER A 2 -9.91 -17.27 -23.85
C SER A 2 -9.67 -17.10 -22.34
N GLU A 3 -9.49 -18.21 -21.62
CA GLU A 3 -9.10 -18.17 -20.20
C GLU A 3 -7.80 -17.40 -19.97
N LYS A 4 -6.88 -17.47 -20.94
CA LYS A 4 -5.62 -16.72 -20.92
C LYS A 4 -5.87 -15.21 -20.96
N GLU A 5 -6.69 -14.73 -21.88
CA GLU A 5 -7.04 -13.31 -21.97
C GLU A 5 -7.75 -12.83 -20.71
N MET A 6 -8.64 -13.64 -20.12
CA MET A 6 -9.31 -13.31 -18.87
C MET A 6 -8.34 -13.19 -17.69
N GLY A 7 -7.35 -14.09 -17.61
CA GLY A 7 -6.31 -14.04 -16.58
C GLY A 7 -5.42 -12.80 -16.70
N GLU A 8 -5.06 -12.41 -17.93
CA GLU A 8 -4.26 -11.22 -18.20
C GLU A 8 -5.01 -9.94 -17.84
N ILE A 9 -6.31 -9.85 -18.16
CA ILE A 9 -7.18 -8.73 -17.78
C ILE A 9 -7.34 -8.66 -16.25
N ALA A 10 -7.59 -9.79 -15.58
CA ALA A 10 -7.71 -9.84 -14.12
C ALA A 10 -6.43 -9.38 -13.43
N LEU A 11 -5.27 -9.80 -13.92
CA LEU A 11 -3.97 -9.39 -13.39
C LEU A 11 -3.73 -7.89 -13.58
N ALA A 12 -4.11 -7.33 -14.74
CA ALA A 12 -4.00 -5.89 -15.00
C ALA A 12 -4.87 -5.07 -14.04
N ILE A 13 -6.11 -5.51 -13.78
CA ILE A 13 -7.04 -4.85 -12.83
C ILE A 13 -6.50 -4.93 -11.39
N VAL A 14 -5.97 -6.09 -10.98
CA VAL A 14 -5.38 -6.25 -9.64
C VAL A 14 -4.15 -5.35 -9.50
N ARG A 15 -3.27 -5.31 -10.50
CA ARG A 15 -2.10 -4.41 -10.52
C ARG A 15 -2.51 -2.95 -10.48
N GLU A 16 -3.51 -2.55 -11.27
CA GLU A 16 -4.03 -1.18 -11.25
C GLU A 16 -4.59 -0.81 -9.87
N LYS A 17 -5.37 -1.69 -9.24
CA LYS A 17 -5.90 -1.48 -7.87
C LYS A 17 -4.80 -1.39 -6.82
N MET A 18 -3.74 -2.19 -6.94
CA MET A 18 -2.61 -2.18 -6.02
C MET A 18 -1.69 -0.97 -6.23
N LEU A 19 -1.47 -0.56 -7.49
CA LEU A 19 -0.72 0.65 -7.85
C LEU A 19 -1.48 1.93 -7.50
N ARG A 20 -2.82 1.91 -7.56
CA ARG A 20 -3.70 3.03 -7.16
C ARG A 20 -3.94 3.14 -5.66
N GLY A 21 -3.36 2.24 -4.87
CA GLY A 21 -3.03 2.53 -3.49
C GLY A 21 -3.56 1.52 -2.49
N VAL A 22 -2.66 1.15 -1.58
CA VAL A 22 -3.05 1.15 -0.18
C VAL A 22 -3.38 2.60 0.16
N ARG A 23 -4.61 3.03 -0.13
CA ARG A 23 -5.11 4.28 0.44
C ARG A 23 -5.05 4.06 1.93
N LEU A 24 -4.16 4.79 2.61
CA LEU A 24 -4.17 4.90 4.06
C LEU A 24 -5.56 5.44 4.41
N THR A 25 -6.44 4.55 4.82
CA THR A 25 -7.81 4.89 5.19
C THR A 25 -7.77 5.92 6.32
N PRO A 26 -8.82 6.71 6.53
CA PRO A 26 -8.87 7.65 7.64
C PRO A 26 -8.51 7.00 8.99
N GLU A 27 -8.88 5.73 9.19
CA GLU A 27 -8.55 4.93 10.37
C GLU A 27 -7.05 4.69 10.49
N ILE A 28 -6.38 4.22 9.43
CA ILE A 28 -4.94 3.96 9.42
C ILE A 28 -4.16 5.27 9.62
N ARG A 29 -4.60 6.37 8.99
CA ARG A 29 -3.99 7.70 9.19
C ARG A 29 -4.09 8.16 10.64
N ARG A 30 -5.23 7.93 11.29
CA ARG A 30 -5.44 8.26 12.70
C ARG A 30 -4.51 7.44 13.60
N GLU A 31 -4.38 6.14 13.35
CA GLU A 31 -3.48 5.27 14.11
C GLU A 31 -2.01 5.68 13.97
N ILE A 32 -1.58 6.02 12.75
CA ILE A 32 -0.24 6.59 12.50
C ILE A 32 -0.07 7.90 13.27
N GLY A 33 -1.08 8.76 13.29
CA GLY A 33 -1.06 10.01 14.04
C GLY A 33 -0.92 9.83 15.55
N GLU A 34 -1.69 8.91 16.13
CA GLU A 34 -1.60 8.55 17.55
C GLU A 34 -0.23 7.94 17.89
N GLY A 35 0.30 7.07 17.03
CA GLY A 35 1.64 6.52 17.17
C GLY A 35 2.73 7.59 17.10
N ALA A 36 2.64 8.51 16.13
CA ALA A 36 3.57 9.62 15.98
C ALA A 36 3.59 10.52 17.22
N LYS A 37 2.41 10.83 17.78
CA LYS A 37 2.27 11.61 19.02
C LYS A 37 2.93 10.91 20.21
N LYS A 38 2.71 9.61 20.38
CA LYS A 38 3.32 8.81 21.46
C LYS A 38 4.85 8.76 21.36
N LEU A 39 5.38 8.77 20.15
CA LEU A 39 6.81 8.67 19.86
C LEU A 39 7.51 10.04 19.74
N GLY A 40 6.79 11.15 19.86
CA GLY A 40 7.34 12.50 19.69
C GLY A 40 7.78 12.81 18.25
N VAL A 41 7.20 12.12 17.26
CA VAL A 41 7.53 12.28 15.84
C VAL A 41 6.48 13.17 15.16
N LYS A 42 6.91 14.01 14.22
CA LYS A 42 5.98 14.79 13.38
C LYS A 42 5.13 13.86 12.51
N PHE A 43 3.82 14.12 12.46
CA PHE A 43 2.86 13.33 11.67
C PHE A 43 3.30 13.16 10.20
N ASP A 44 3.71 14.24 9.54
CA ASP A 44 4.15 14.20 8.13
C ASP A 44 5.33 13.25 7.92
N ARG A 45 6.27 13.19 8.88
CA ARG A 45 7.40 12.26 8.83
C ARG A 45 6.95 10.81 9.05
N ALA A 46 6.03 10.58 9.97
CA ALA A 46 5.47 9.25 10.21
C ALA A 46 4.69 8.73 8.99
N MET A 47 3.99 9.62 8.29
CA MET A 47 3.24 9.31 7.07
C MET A 47 4.17 8.93 5.91
N ILE A 48 5.24 9.69 5.68
CA ILE A 48 6.26 9.34 4.67
C ILE A 48 6.85 7.96 4.95
N PHE A 49 7.16 7.68 6.21
CA PHE A 49 7.74 6.40 6.62
C PHE A 49 6.78 5.23 6.40
N ALA A 50 5.50 5.43 6.73
CA ALA A 50 4.46 4.43 6.49
C ALA A 50 4.28 4.11 5.00
N GLU A 51 4.34 5.11 4.12
CA GLU A 51 4.24 4.92 2.67
C GLU A 51 5.41 4.11 2.10
N ILE A 52 6.64 4.41 2.55
CA ILE A 52 7.85 3.67 2.15
C ILE A 52 7.75 2.20 2.59
N LEU A 53 7.41 1.94 3.85
CA LEU A 53 7.29 0.58 4.38
C LEU A 53 6.21 -0.23 3.67
N MET A 54 5.07 0.38 3.34
CA MET A 54 4.02 -0.29 2.59
C MET A 54 4.47 -0.62 1.17
N ARG A 55 5.16 0.30 0.49
CA ARG A 55 5.72 0.07 -0.84
C ARG A 55 6.72 -1.10 -0.82
N GLU A 56 7.68 -1.09 0.11
CA GLU A 56 8.67 -2.17 0.24
C GLU A 56 8.01 -3.52 0.54
N THR A 57 6.99 -3.53 1.40
CA THR A 57 6.26 -4.76 1.76
C THR A 57 5.56 -5.34 0.54
N LEU A 58 4.89 -4.50 -0.24
CA LEU A 58 4.23 -4.92 -1.48
C LEU A 58 5.25 -5.42 -2.50
N GLU A 59 6.34 -4.69 -2.72
CA GLU A 59 7.42 -5.11 -3.64
C GLU A 59 7.98 -6.48 -3.24
N LYS A 60 8.23 -6.75 -1.96
CA LYS A 60 8.70 -8.06 -1.47
C LYS A 60 7.65 -9.16 -1.63
N SER A 61 6.37 -8.88 -1.38
CA SER A 61 5.29 -9.85 -1.54
C SER A 61 5.05 -10.23 -2.99
N PHE A 62 5.27 -9.32 -3.95
CA PHE A 62 5.07 -9.56 -5.37
C PHE A 62 6.34 -9.94 -6.15
N SER A 63 7.54 -9.72 -5.59
CA SER A 63 8.82 -10.13 -6.21
C SER A 63 9.16 -11.61 -5.99
N LYS A 64 8.31 -12.38 -5.29
CA LYS A 64 8.38 -13.85 -5.28
C LYS A 64 7.51 -14.43 -6.40
N LYS A 65 7.99 -14.34 -7.64
CA LYS A 65 7.71 -15.31 -8.71
C LYS A 65 8.75 -15.20 -9.80
#